data_AF-A0A0F9HZD5-F1
#
_entry.id   AF-A0A0F9HZD5-F1
#
_cell.length_a   1.000
_cell.length_b   1.000
_cell.length_c   1.000
_cell.angle_alpha   90.00
_cell.angle_beta   90.00
_cell.angle_gamma   90.00
#
_symmetry.space_group_name_H-M   'P 1'
#
loop_
_entity.id
_entity.type
_entity.pdbx_description
1 polymer ?
#
loop_
_entity_poly.entity_id
_entity_poly.type
_entity_poly.pdbx_seq_one_letter_code
_entity_poly.pdbx_strand_id
1 'polypeptide(L)'
;RKMTEEKRKQVVDFIAKTYVDPRSHLPHPPLRIEQAMKDARVSIDPQKNVDEQVKDIVEKLRSIIPLKSENLDLEIIVPAQFAAQSYSVLKSVGTLKREDWLANGSLKAILEIPAAARPNVIDRLGSITKGTATVEVKT
;
A
#
# COMPACT_ATOMS: atom_id res chain seq x y z
N ARG A 1 -17.48 12.17 18.02
CA ARG A 1 -18.08 12.29 16.66
C ARG A 1 -17.13 12.95 15.65
N LYS A 2 -16.42 14.04 15.97
CA LYS A 2 -15.45 14.68 15.05
C LYS A 2 -14.29 13.77 14.59
N MET A 3 -13.67 13.03 15.51
CA MET A 3 -12.53 12.14 15.17
C MET A 3 -12.86 11.07 14.12
N THR A 4 -14.10 10.57 14.12
CA THR A 4 -14.55 9.54 13.18
C THR A 4 -14.73 10.10 11.77
N GLU A 5 -15.21 11.35 11.65
CA GLU A 5 -15.38 12.02 10.35
C GLU A 5 -14.05 12.42 9.72
N GLU A 6 -13.09 12.92 10.51
CA GLU A 6 -11.74 13.20 10.01
C GLU A 6 -11.04 11.93 9.51
N LYS A 7 -11.13 10.85 10.29
CA LYS A 7 -10.55 9.56 9.90
C LYS A 7 -11.26 8.96 8.68
N ARG A 8 -12.57 9.20 8.54
CA ARG A 8 -13.32 8.89 7.30
C ARG A 8 -12.74 9.59 6.10
N LYS A 9 -12.50 10.89 6.22
CA LYS A 9 -11.95 11.69 5.13
C LYS A 9 -10.55 11.23 4.74
N GLN A 10 -9.72 10.86 5.73
CA GLN A 10 -8.40 10.26 5.49
C GLN A 10 -8.50 8.92 4.75
N VAL A 11 -9.41 8.04 5.17
CA VAL A 11 -9.67 6.75 4.50
C VAL A 11 -10.11 6.95 3.05
N VAL A 12 -11.03 7.89 2.82
CA VAL A 12 -11.54 8.22 1.48
C VAL A 12 -10.41 8.74 0.59
N ASP A 13 -9.62 9.69 1.09
CA ASP A 13 -8.50 10.28 0.34
C ASP A 13 -7.43 9.23 0.01
N PHE A 14 -7.15 8.35 0.97
CA PHE A 14 -6.28 7.20 0.78
C PHE A 14 -6.82 6.28 -0.31
N ILE A 15 -8.09 5.89 -0.26
CA ILE A 15 -8.70 5.00 -1.26
C ILE A 15 -8.69 5.67 -2.65
N ALA A 16 -9.01 6.97 -2.73
CA ALA A 16 -9.03 7.73 -3.98
C ALA A 16 -7.66 7.79 -4.66
N LYS A 17 -6.59 7.91 -3.87
CA LYS A 17 -5.20 7.89 -4.36
C LYS A 17 -4.71 6.48 -4.67
N THR A 18 -5.33 5.46 -4.08
CA THR A 18 -4.85 4.08 -4.12
C THR A 18 -5.49 3.22 -5.18
N TYR A 19 -6.80 3.36 -5.34
CA TYR A 19 -7.61 2.46 -6.13
C TYR A 19 -8.15 3.19 -7.34
N VAL A 20 -8.00 2.53 -8.48
CA VAL A 20 -8.49 2.99 -9.77
C VAL A 20 -9.67 2.14 -10.21
N ASP A 21 -10.49 2.70 -11.10
CA ASP A 21 -11.50 1.92 -11.79
C ASP A 21 -10.80 0.97 -12.79
N PRO A 22 -11.04 -0.36 -12.74
CA PRO A 22 -10.48 -1.28 -13.72
C PRO A 22 -10.94 -1.03 -15.16
N ARG A 23 -12.02 -0.27 -15.38
CA ARG A 23 -12.56 0.02 -16.71
C ARG A 23 -11.96 1.28 -17.33
N SER A 24 -11.74 2.33 -16.53
CA SER A 24 -11.24 3.62 -17.03
C SER A 24 -9.79 3.90 -16.66
N HIS A 25 -9.20 3.11 -15.76
CA HIS A 25 -7.87 3.36 -15.17
C HIS A 25 -7.74 4.71 -14.47
N LEU A 26 -8.86 5.41 -14.25
CA LEU A 26 -8.87 6.69 -13.57
C LEU A 26 -9.10 6.49 -12.07
N PRO A 27 -8.49 7.34 -11.23
CA PRO A 27 -8.78 7.35 -9.80
C PRO A 27 -10.25 7.72 -9.57
N HIS A 28 -10.89 7.04 -8.63
CA HIS A 28 -12.28 7.36 -8.27
C HIS A 28 -12.34 8.70 -7.53
N PRO A 29 -13.29 9.59 -7.87
CA PRO A 29 -13.48 10.83 -7.12
C PRO A 29 -13.75 10.54 -5.64
N PRO A 30 -13.22 11.34 -4.69
CA PRO A 30 -13.45 11.16 -3.25
C PRO A 30 -14.95 11.07 -2.90
N LEU A 31 -15.76 11.90 -3.55
CA LEU A 31 -17.21 11.91 -3.37
C LEU A 31 -17.87 10.57 -3.73
N ARG A 32 -17.36 9.88 -4.76
CA ARG A 32 -17.90 8.58 -5.19
C ARG A 32 -17.55 7.48 -4.19
N ILE A 33 -16.36 7.54 -3.60
CA ILE A 33 -15.96 6.63 -2.51
C ILE A 33 -16.80 6.91 -1.26
N GLU A 34 -17.05 8.17 -0.90
CA GLU A 34 -17.92 8.52 0.24
C GLU A 34 -19.34 7.97 0.09
N GLN A 35 -19.91 8.09 -1.11
CA GLN A 35 -21.21 7.51 -1.46
C GLN A 35 -21.19 6.00 -1.32
N ALA A 36 -20.21 5.33 -1.94
CA ALA A 36 -20.08 3.88 -1.86
C ALA A 36 -19.88 3.39 -0.41
N MET A 37 -19.15 4.13 0.43
CA MET A 37 -19.00 3.81 1.86
C MET A 37 -20.32 3.94 2.62
N LYS A 38 -21.18 4.90 2.25
CA LYS A 38 -22.50 5.09 2.84
C LYS A 38 -23.44 3.96 2.45
N ASP A 39 -23.42 3.58 1.18
CA ASP A 39 -24.25 2.50 0.64
C ASP A 39 -23.81 1.13 1.20
N ALA A 40 -22.51 0.91 1.37
CA ALA A 40 -21.94 -0.27 2.01
C ALA A 40 -22.12 -0.29 3.54
N ARG A 41 -22.73 0.75 4.13
CA ARG A 41 -22.93 0.92 5.58
C ARG A 41 -21.65 0.66 6.38
N VAL A 42 -20.54 1.20 5.88
CA VAL A 42 -19.23 1.01 6.51
C VAL A 42 -19.18 1.81 7.82
N SER A 43 -18.95 1.10 8.93
CA SER A 43 -18.63 1.73 10.21
C SER A 43 -17.13 1.99 10.29
N ILE A 44 -16.75 3.19 10.76
CA ILE A 44 -15.34 3.55 10.95
C ILE A 44 -14.95 3.42 12.41
N ASP A 45 -13.89 2.66 12.65
CA ASP A 45 -13.38 2.38 13.97
C ASP A 45 -12.21 3.32 14.31
N PRO A 46 -12.36 4.27 15.24
CA PRO A 46 -11.32 5.24 15.53
C PRO A 46 -10.05 4.61 16.13
N GLN A 47 -10.15 3.44 16.75
CA GLN A 47 -9.02 2.74 17.39
C GLN A 47 -8.16 1.95 16.41
N LYS A 48 -8.69 1.54 15.24
CA LYS A 48 -7.92 0.78 14.24
C LYS A 48 -7.01 1.69 13.41
N ASN A 49 -5.93 1.11 12.89
CA ASN A 49 -5.05 1.78 11.94
C ASN A 49 -5.75 1.98 10.60
N VAL A 50 -5.46 3.09 9.93
CA VAL A 50 -6.08 3.47 8.65
C VAL A 50 -5.80 2.40 7.58
N ASP A 51 -4.56 1.93 7.46
CA ASP A 51 -4.17 0.92 6.47
C ASP A 51 -4.92 -0.41 6.62
N GLU A 52 -5.05 -0.91 7.85
CA GLU A 52 -5.78 -2.16 8.11
C GLU A 52 -7.27 -1.98 7.81
N GLN A 53 -7.82 -0.86 8.27
CA GLN A 53 -9.22 -0.55 8.08
C GLN A 53 -9.56 -0.32 6.60
N VAL A 54 -8.67 0.28 5.81
CA VAL A 54 -8.85 0.45 4.37
C VAL A 54 -9.02 -0.90 3.68
N LYS A 55 -8.26 -1.94 4.06
CA LYS A 55 -8.39 -3.27 3.46
C LYS A 55 -9.81 -3.84 3.64
N ASP A 56 -10.31 -3.85 4.87
CA ASP A 56 -11.68 -4.28 5.19
C ASP A 56 -12.74 -3.47 4.43
N ILE A 57 -12.52 -2.14 4.34
CA ILE A 57 -13.45 -1.22 3.68
C ILE A 57 -13.48 -1.44 2.17
N VAL A 58 -12.31 -1.67 1.56
CA VAL A 58 -12.18 -1.92 0.13
C VAL A 58 -12.89 -3.20 -0.26
N GLU A 59 -12.81 -4.25 0.56
CA GLU A 59 -13.56 -5.49 0.31
C GLU A 59 -15.08 -5.24 0.29
N LYS A 60 -15.60 -4.43 1.23
CA LYS A 60 -17.02 -4.04 1.24
C LYS A 60 -17.39 -3.15 0.06
N LEU A 61 -16.51 -2.22 -0.31
CA LEU A 61 -16.72 -1.31 -1.42
C LEU A 61 -16.72 -2.03 -2.77
N ARG A 62 -15.95 -3.13 -2.93
CA ARG A 62 -15.90 -3.94 -4.16
C ARG A 62 -17.27 -4.46 -4.59
N SER A 63 -18.19 -4.68 -3.65
CA SER A 63 -19.57 -5.08 -3.93
C SER A 63 -20.42 -3.98 -4.57
N ILE A 64 -19.99 -2.71 -4.49
CA ILE A 64 -20.73 -1.54 -4.99
C ILE A 64 -19.99 -0.87 -6.15
N ILE A 65 -18.68 -0.68 -5.99
CA ILE A 65 -17.81 -0.07 -6.99
C ILE A 65 -16.62 -1.00 -7.29
N PRO A 66 -16.30 -1.24 -8.58
CA PRO A 66 -15.12 -2.02 -8.93
C PRO A 66 -13.88 -1.20 -8.58
N LEU A 67 -13.13 -1.69 -7.57
CA LEU A 67 -11.88 -1.10 -7.11
C LEU A 67 -10.75 -2.05 -7.49
N LYS A 68 -9.85 -1.59 -8.34
CA LYS A 68 -8.63 -2.33 -8.67
C LYS A 68 -7.44 -1.57 -8.10
N SER A 69 -6.62 -2.30 -7.35
CA SER A 69 -5.28 -1.86 -6.99
C SER A 69 -4.39 -2.11 -8.20
N GLU A 70 -3.79 -1.05 -8.74
CA GLU A 70 -2.71 -1.20 -9.69
C GLU A 70 -1.48 -1.71 -8.94
N ASN A 71 -0.97 -2.89 -9.32
CA ASN A 71 0.24 -3.44 -8.71
C ASN A 71 1.44 -2.93 -9.51
N LEU A 72 2.48 -2.51 -8.79
CA LEU A 72 3.76 -2.08 -9.33
C LEU A 72 4.85 -3.02 -8.81
N ASP A 73 5.80 -3.32 -9.68
CA ASP A 73 7.01 -4.04 -9.30
C ASP A 73 8.08 -3.03 -8.88
N LEU A 74 8.49 -3.09 -7.62
CA LEU A 74 9.61 -2.31 -7.10
C LEU A 74 10.87 -3.16 -7.05
N GLU A 75 11.94 -2.64 -7.61
CA GLU A 75 13.28 -3.18 -7.43
C GLU A 75 13.92 -2.53 -6.21
N ILE A 76 14.32 -3.34 -5.24
CA ILE A 76 14.83 -2.90 -3.94
C ILE A 76 16.22 -3.49 -3.75
N ILE A 77 17.21 -2.66 -3.51
CA ILE A 77 18.59 -3.07 -3.23
C ILE A 77 18.90 -2.73 -1.77
N VAL A 78 19.14 -3.76 -0.98
CA VAL A 78 19.43 -3.65 0.46
C VAL A 78 20.87 -4.10 0.74
N PRO A 79 21.66 -3.32 1.48
CA PRO A 79 23.00 -3.73 1.93
C PRO A 79 22.97 -5.00 2.80
N ALA A 80 24.04 -5.81 2.74
CA ALA A 80 24.16 -7.08 3.47
C ALA A 80 23.79 -6.99 4.96
N GLN A 81 24.20 -5.90 5.61
CA GLN A 81 23.94 -5.60 7.03
C GLN A 81 22.45 -5.55 7.41
N PHE A 82 21.56 -5.22 6.46
CA PHE A 82 20.11 -5.10 6.71
C PHE A 82 19.27 -6.12 5.94
N ALA A 83 19.88 -6.93 5.07
CA ALA A 83 19.18 -7.87 4.19
C ALA A 83 18.22 -8.80 4.95
N ALA A 84 18.67 -9.42 6.04
CA ALA A 84 17.84 -10.33 6.83
C ALA A 84 16.62 -9.65 7.50
N GLN A 85 16.80 -8.42 8.00
CA GLN A 85 15.73 -7.65 8.65
C GLN A 85 14.72 -7.13 7.61
N SER A 86 15.23 -6.59 6.51
CA SER A 86 14.40 -6.14 5.39
C SER A 86 13.60 -7.28 4.79
N TYR A 87 14.15 -8.50 4.73
CA TYR A 87 13.47 -9.67 4.16
C TYR A 87 12.12 -9.98 4.82
N SER A 88 12.06 -9.96 6.16
CA SER A 88 10.82 -10.18 6.90
C SER A 88 9.80 -9.08 6.61
N VAL A 89 10.26 -7.82 6.50
CA VAL A 89 9.39 -6.69 6.23
C VAL A 89 8.88 -6.67 4.81
N LEU A 90 9.73 -6.97 3.82
CA LEU A 90 9.35 -7.11 2.42
C LEU A 90 8.19 -8.12 2.25
N LYS A 91 8.28 -9.27 2.92
CA LYS A 91 7.18 -10.27 2.93
C LYS A 91 5.93 -9.81 3.67
N SER A 92 6.05 -8.89 4.64
CA SER A 92 4.91 -8.35 5.37
C SER A 92 4.15 -7.25 4.60
N VAL A 93 4.84 -6.51 3.73
CA VAL A 93 4.29 -5.35 3.02
C VAL A 93 3.86 -5.66 1.58
N GLY A 94 4.38 -6.73 0.98
CA GLY A 94 4.12 -7.08 -0.42
C GLY A 94 4.44 -8.53 -0.76
N THR A 95 4.33 -8.83 -2.05
CA THR A 95 4.66 -10.16 -2.59
C THR A 95 6.05 -10.13 -3.21
N LEU A 96 7.00 -10.86 -2.62
CA LEU A 96 8.34 -10.98 -3.15
C LEU A 96 8.33 -11.85 -4.42
N LYS A 97 8.62 -11.25 -5.59
CA LYS A 97 8.65 -11.93 -6.90
C LYS A 97 9.99 -12.59 -7.18
N ARG A 98 11.08 -11.91 -6.84
CA ARG A 98 12.44 -12.38 -7.09
C ARG A 98 13.39 -11.85 -6.03
N GLU A 99 14.39 -12.64 -5.69
CA GLU A 99 15.51 -12.28 -4.83
C GLU A 99 16.81 -12.73 -5.49
N ASP A 100 17.80 -11.85 -5.52
CA ASP A 100 19.13 -12.06 -6.09
C ASP A 100 20.16 -11.53 -5.10
N TRP A 101 21.12 -12.36 -4.69
CA TRP A 101 22.22 -11.94 -3.83
C TRP A 101 23.38 -11.48 -4.70
N LEU A 102 23.79 -10.23 -4.51
CA LEU A 102 24.92 -9.64 -5.23
C LEU A 102 26.25 -10.11 -4.62
N ALA A 103 27.32 -10.06 -5.41
CA ALA A 103 28.66 -10.51 -4.99
C ALA A 103 29.23 -9.73 -3.78
N ASN A 104 28.73 -8.52 -3.52
CA ASN A 104 29.06 -7.71 -2.35
C ASN A 104 28.23 -8.05 -1.09
N GLY A 105 27.39 -9.09 -1.15
CA GLY A 105 26.49 -9.51 -0.09
C GLY A 105 25.18 -8.71 -0.01
N SER A 106 24.98 -7.71 -0.88
CA SER A 106 23.72 -6.97 -0.94
C SER A 106 22.60 -7.84 -1.52
N LEU A 107 21.38 -7.63 -1.01
CA LEU A 107 20.18 -8.30 -1.48
C LEU A 107 19.46 -7.41 -2.49
N LYS A 108 19.31 -7.90 -3.72
CA LYS A 108 18.44 -7.33 -4.74
C LYS A 108 17.11 -8.07 -4.73
N ALA A 109 16.00 -7.37 -4.55
CA ALA A 109 14.67 -7.95 -4.43
C ALA A 109 13.70 -7.25 -5.37
N ILE A 110 12.85 -8.01 -6.05
CA ILE A 110 11.70 -7.49 -6.80
C ILE A 110 10.47 -7.74 -5.95
N LEU A 111 9.82 -6.66 -5.52
CA LEU A 111 8.64 -6.68 -4.67
C LEU A 111 7.44 -6.16 -5.45
N GLU A 112 6.42 -6.99 -5.62
CA GLU A 112 5.13 -6.57 -6.14
C GLU A 112 4.31 -5.98 -5.00
N ILE A 113 3.92 -4.71 -5.15
CA ILE A 113 3.07 -4.02 -4.20
C ILE A 113 1.94 -3.27 -4.92
N PRO A 114 0.80 -3.03 -4.26
CA PRO A 114 -0.14 -2.03 -4.73
C PRO A 114 0.56 -0.67 -4.83
N ALA A 115 0.29 0.12 -5.87
CA ALA A 115 0.89 1.44 -6.09
C ALA A 115 0.78 2.37 -4.88
N ALA A 116 -0.27 2.22 -4.08
CA ALA A 116 -0.46 2.96 -2.85
C ALA A 116 0.27 2.46 -1.61
N ALA A 117 0.70 1.20 -1.60
CA ALA A 117 1.56 0.74 -0.54
C ALA A 117 2.97 1.33 -0.69
N ARG A 118 3.30 1.94 -1.84
CA ARG A 118 4.61 2.51 -2.13
C ARG A 118 5.13 3.47 -1.06
N PRO A 119 4.40 4.50 -0.60
CA PRO A 119 4.91 5.42 0.41
C PRO A 119 5.18 4.72 1.74
N ASN A 120 4.29 3.81 2.15
CA ASN A 120 4.43 3.01 3.38
C ASN A 120 5.63 2.04 3.30
N VAL A 121 5.84 1.43 2.14
CA VAL A 121 6.99 0.55 1.86
C VAL A 121 8.30 1.34 1.93
N ILE A 122 8.35 2.53 1.32
CA ILE A 122 9.51 3.41 1.37
C ILE A 122 9.80 3.86 2.81
N ASP A 123 8.77 4.24 3.58
CA ASP A 123 8.93 4.67 4.98
C ASP A 123 9.46 3.53 5.88
N ARG A 124 8.87 2.34 5.76
CA ARG A 124 9.31 1.14 6.49
C ARG A 124 10.71 0.70 6.11
N LEU A 125 11.02 0.64 4.82
CA LEU A 125 12.38 0.31 4.35
C LEU A 125 13.39 1.35 4.79
N GLY A 126 13.04 2.64 4.70
CA GLY A 126 13.87 3.74 5.16
C GLY A 126 14.18 3.64 6.66
N SER A 127 13.19 3.30 7.47
CA SER A 127 13.36 3.13 8.92
C SER A 127 14.33 1.98 9.27
N ILE A 128 14.16 0.81 8.64
CA ILE A 128 14.97 -0.38 8.93
C ILE A 128 16.39 -0.24 8.40
N THR A 129 16.52 0.25 7.17
CA THR A 129 17.81 0.36 6.50
C THR A 129 18.51 1.68 6.81
N LYS A 130 17.94 2.51 7.70
CA LYS A 130 18.42 3.87 8.01
C LYS A 130 18.64 4.71 6.75
N GLY A 131 17.78 4.53 5.74
CA GLY A 131 17.88 5.20 4.43
C GLY A 131 18.96 4.68 3.50
N THR A 132 19.59 3.53 3.77
CA THR A 132 20.64 2.95 2.91
C THR A 132 20.11 2.03 1.82
N ALA A 133 18.82 1.66 1.84
CA ALA A 133 18.21 0.92 0.75
C ALA A 133 17.92 1.81 -0.46
N THR A 134 18.16 1.26 -1.65
CA THR A 134 17.76 1.86 -2.93
C THR A 134 16.46 1.25 -3.38
N VAL A 135 15.48 2.07 -3.76
CA VAL A 135 14.18 1.63 -4.27
C VAL A 135 13.97 2.25 -5.65
N GLU A 136 13.91 1.42 -6.68
CA GLU A 136 13.63 1.81 -8.06
C GLU A 136 12.31 1.20 -8.52
N VAL A 137 11.55 1.95 -9.32
CA VAL A 137 10.32 1.44 -9.93
C VAL A 137 10.71 0.71 -11.21
N LYS A 138 10.36 -0.57 -11.29
CA LYS A 138 10.57 -1.33 -12.53
C LYS A 138 9.49 -0.91 -13.52
N THR A 139 9.89 -0.13 -14.53
CA THR A 139 9.05 0.28 -15.67
C THR A 139 8.95 -0.85 -16.70
#